data_AF-A0A2R9ANK5-F1
#
_entry.id   AF-A0A2R9ANK5-F1
#
_cell.length_a   1.000
_cell.length_b   1.000
_cell.length_c   1.000
_cell.angle_alpha   90.00
_cell.angle_beta   90.00
_cell.angle_gamma   90.00
#
_symmetry.space_group_name_H-M   'P 1'
#
loop_
_entity.id
_entity.type
_entity.pdbx_description
1 polymer ?
#
loop_
_entity_poly.entity_id
_entity_poly.type
_entity_poly.pdbx_seq_one_letter_code
_entity_poly.pdbx_strand_id
1 'polypeptide(L)'
;MQIIRHSEQTLKTALISKNPVLVSQYEKLDAGEQRLMNEAFQPASDLFGPITLHSPSDWITSHPEAPQDFEQFFSDPYRKTPSPNKRSIYIQSIGDILKFLKKKKPEDAFCVVGITMIDLYPRDSWNFVFGQASLTDGVGIFSFARYGSDFYSMHYKGKVKKLKKTSSSDYSIFDNYYIPEITSVLLLRSCKTLTHEIGHIFGLRHCQWLACLMQGSNHLEEADRRPLNLCPICLRKLQCAIGFSTVERYKALVRWIDDESSDTPGATPEHSREDNGNLPKPVEAFKEWKEWIIKCLAVLQK
;
A
#
# COMPACT_ATOMS: atom_id res chain seq x y z
N MET A 1 20.75 -9.06 -13.61
CA MET A 1 19.28 -8.97 -13.60
C MET A 1 18.72 -10.36 -13.84
N GLN A 2 17.87 -10.86 -12.95
CA GLN A 2 17.26 -12.19 -12.99
C GLN A 2 15.73 -12.02 -13.02
N ILE A 3 15.03 -12.80 -13.84
CA ILE A 3 13.57 -12.76 -13.91
C ILE A 3 13.00 -14.04 -13.27
N ILE A 4 12.16 -13.90 -12.25
CA ILE A 4 11.44 -15.02 -11.64
C ILE A 4 10.16 -15.24 -12.43
N ARG A 5 10.05 -16.42 -13.07
CA ARG A 5 8.86 -16.86 -13.79
C ARG A 5 8.28 -18.10 -13.12
N HIS A 6 6.97 -18.12 -12.99
CA HIS A 6 6.20 -19.29 -12.56
C HIS A 6 5.49 -19.89 -13.77
N SER A 7 5.27 -21.20 -13.76
CA SER A 7 4.46 -21.83 -14.79
C SER A 7 3.00 -21.40 -14.68
N GLU A 8 2.27 -21.45 -15.79
CA GLU A 8 0.83 -21.21 -15.81
C GLU A 8 0.10 -22.09 -14.79
N GLN A 9 0.45 -23.37 -14.69
CA GLN A 9 -0.17 -24.31 -13.76
C GLN A 9 0.09 -23.91 -12.29
N THR A 10 1.29 -23.42 -11.98
CA THR A 10 1.63 -22.91 -10.65
C THR A 10 0.82 -21.67 -10.32
N LEU A 11 0.72 -20.71 -11.25
CA LEU A 11 -0.06 -19.49 -11.05
C LEU A 11 -1.56 -19.80 -10.92
N LYS A 12 -2.10 -20.72 -11.72
CA LYS A 12 -3.49 -21.20 -11.61
C LYS A 12 -3.74 -21.81 -10.25
N THR A 13 -2.84 -22.67 -9.78
CA THR A 13 -2.95 -23.27 -8.44
C THR A 13 -2.89 -22.17 -7.36
N ALA A 14 -1.99 -21.21 -7.49
CA ALA A 14 -1.81 -20.14 -6.51
C ALA A 14 -2.99 -19.17 -6.45
N LEU A 15 -3.60 -18.86 -7.60
CA LEU A 15 -4.74 -17.96 -7.72
C LEU A 15 -6.06 -18.67 -7.41
N ILE A 16 -6.27 -19.88 -7.95
CA ILE A 16 -7.56 -20.58 -7.96
C ILE A 16 -7.72 -21.53 -6.77
N SER A 17 -6.63 -22.18 -6.33
CA SER A 17 -6.59 -23.37 -5.46
C SER A 17 -7.01 -24.66 -6.19
N LYS A 18 -6.63 -25.81 -5.60
CA LYS A 18 -7.12 -27.15 -5.97
C LYS A 18 -8.34 -27.57 -5.16
N ASN A 19 -8.69 -26.82 -4.11
CA ASN A 19 -9.83 -27.08 -3.25
C ASN A 19 -11.14 -26.78 -4.00
N PRO A 20 -12.05 -27.77 -4.18
CA PRO A 20 -13.28 -27.57 -4.93
C PRO A 20 -14.16 -26.42 -4.45
N VAL A 21 -14.13 -26.12 -3.14
CA VAL A 21 -14.89 -25.00 -2.55
C VAL A 21 -14.34 -23.66 -3.04
N LEU A 22 -13.01 -23.52 -3.05
CA LEU A 22 -12.34 -22.29 -3.48
C LEU A 22 -12.37 -22.10 -4.99
N VAL A 23 -12.39 -23.21 -5.75
CA VAL A 23 -12.65 -23.21 -7.20
C VAL A 23 -14.05 -22.69 -7.47
N SER A 24 -15.08 -23.27 -6.82
CA SER A 24 -16.46 -22.82 -6.99
C SER A 24 -16.66 -21.36 -6.58
N GLN A 25 -15.96 -20.87 -5.55
CA GLN A 25 -15.97 -19.44 -5.20
C GLN A 25 -15.38 -18.56 -6.31
N TYR A 26 -14.33 -19.01 -7.00
CA TYR A 26 -13.73 -18.29 -8.12
C TYR A 26 -14.66 -18.22 -9.33
N GLU A 27 -15.30 -19.35 -9.66
CA GLU A 27 -16.23 -19.46 -10.79
C GLU A 27 -17.48 -18.58 -10.62
N LYS A 28 -17.81 -18.20 -9.39
CA LYS A 28 -18.90 -17.28 -9.07
C LYS A 28 -18.54 -15.79 -9.21
N LEU A 29 -17.26 -15.46 -9.39
CA LEU A 29 -16.85 -14.08 -9.66
C LEU A 29 -17.46 -13.59 -10.97
N ASP A 30 -17.62 -12.28 -11.11
CA ASP A 30 -18.08 -11.71 -12.37
C ASP A 30 -17.14 -12.11 -13.53
N ALA A 31 -17.71 -12.32 -14.71
CA ALA A 31 -16.94 -12.79 -15.86
C ALA A 31 -15.81 -11.82 -16.22
N GLY A 32 -16.00 -10.51 -16.04
CA GLY A 32 -14.97 -9.49 -16.22
C GLY A 32 -13.85 -9.62 -15.20
N GLU A 33 -14.18 -9.84 -13.93
CA GLU A 33 -13.19 -10.07 -12.88
C GLU A 33 -12.37 -11.33 -13.13
N GLN A 34 -13.01 -12.41 -13.57
CA GLN A 34 -12.31 -13.63 -13.97
C GLN A 34 -11.38 -13.39 -15.17
N ARG A 35 -11.84 -12.67 -16.20
CA ARG A 35 -11.00 -12.28 -17.35
C ARG A 35 -9.76 -11.52 -16.89
N LEU A 36 -9.93 -10.49 -16.08
CA LEU A 36 -8.81 -9.70 -15.55
C LEU A 36 -7.87 -10.55 -14.71
N MET A 37 -8.38 -11.40 -13.82
CA MET A 37 -7.54 -12.23 -12.96
C MET A 37 -6.76 -13.29 -13.75
N ASN A 38 -7.36 -13.84 -14.80
CA ASN A 38 -6.73 -14.82 -15.69
C ASN A 38 -5.61 -14.23 -16.57
N GLU A 39 -5.48 -12.91 -16.66
CA GLU A 39 -4.32 -12.26 -17.30
C GLU A 39 -3.00 -12.63 -16.63
N ALA A 40 -3.01 -13.05 -15.35
CA ALA A 40 -1.82 -13.62 -14.69
C ALA A 40 -1.22 -14.83 -15.42
N PHE A 41 -2.03 -15.55 -16.19
CA PHE A 41 -1.64 -16.78 -16.87
C PHE A 41 -1.09 -16.54 -18.28
N GLN A 42 -1.27 -15.32 -18.80
CA GLN A 42 -0.91 -14.96 -20.16
C GLN A 42 0.55 -14.47 -20.20
N PRO A 43 1.48 -15.18 -20.85
CA PRO A 43 2.90 -14.78 -20.90
C PRO A 43 3.14 -13.45 -21.63
N ALA A 44 2.19 -13.02 -22.45
CA ALA A 44 2.22 -11.79 -23.24
C ALA A 44 1.32 -10.67 -22.66
N SER A 45 0.79 -10.83 -21.45
CA SER A 45 -0.02 -9.77 -20.83
C SER A 45 0.87 -8.60 -20.40
N ASP A 46 0.50 -7.40 -20.84
CA ASP A 46 1.12 -6.15 -20.40
C ASP A 46 0.63 -5.70 -19.02
N LEU A 47 -0.34 -6.41 -18.42
CA LEU A 47 -0.95 -6.02 -17.14
C LEU A 47 -0.21 -6.59 -15.94
N PHE A 48 0.19 -7.87 -16.01
CA PHE A 48 0.78 -8.57 -14.87
C PHE A 48 2.06 -9.29 -15.29
N GLY A 49 3.20 -8.65 -15.01
CA GLY A 49 4.52 -9.16 -15.37
C GLY A 49 5.17 -10.06 -14.32
N PRO A 50 6.23 -10.79 -14.71
CA PRO A 50 7.07 -11.54 -13.77
C PRO A 50 7.85 -10.59 -12.84
N ILE A 51 8.45 -11.15 -11.79
CA ILE A 51 9.29 -10.38 -10.88
C ILE A 51 10.69 -10.22 -11.48
N THR A 52 11.20 -8.99 -11.52
CA THR A 52 12.57 -8.69 -11.95
C THR A 52 13.43 -8.38 -10.74
N LEU A 53 14.47 -9.20 -10.53
CA LEU A 53 15.53 -8.98 -9.56
C LEU A 53 16.71 -8.28 -10.22
N HIS A 54 17.20 -7.22 -9.60
CA HIS A 54 18.32 -6.43 -10.09
C HIS A 54 19.62 -6.75 -9.35
N SER A 55 19.54 -7.16 -8.08
CA SER A 55 20.70 -7.39 -7.21
C SER A 55 20.51 -8.60 -6.29
N PRO A 56 21.59 -9.29 -5.85
CA PRO A 56 21.52 -10.24 -4.74
C PRO A 56 21.03 -9.64 -3.42
N SER A 57 21.11 -8.30 -3.29
CA SER A 57 20.59 -7.56 -2.14
C SER A 57 19.07 -7.33 -2.19
N ASP A 58 18.38 -7.71 -3.27
CA ASP A 58 16.92 -7.58 -3.34
C ASP A 58 16.26 -8.51 -2.30
N TRP A 59 15.07 -8.13 -1.83
CA TRP A 59 14.41 -8.79 -0.69
C TRP A 59 14.25 -10.29 -0.87
N ILE A 60 13.74 -10.74 -2.03
CA ILE A 60 13.44 -12.15 -2.28
C ILE A 60 14.68 -13.03 -2.17
N THR A 61 15.84 -12.52 -2.62
CA THR A 61 17.11 -13.26 -2.56
C THR A 61 17.69 -13.28 -1.15
N SER A 62 17.54 -12.18 -0.42
CA SER A 62 18.15 -11.97 0.91
C SER A 62 17.30 -12.50 2.07
N HIS A 63 15.99 -12.58 1.88
CA HIS A 63 15.01 -13.02 2.88
C HIS A 63 14.14 -14.12 2.27
N PRO A 64 14.63 -15.38 2.25
CA PRO A 64 13.87 -16.49 1.69
C PRO A 64 12.61 -16.75 2.52
N GLU A 65 11.46 -16.45 1.92
CA GLU A 65 10.13 -16.66 2.49
C GLU A 65 9.34 -17.63 1.60
N ALA A 66 8.41 -18.38 2.16
CA ALA A 66 7.50 -19.18 1.33
C ALA A 66 6.42 -18.28 0.69
N PRO A 67 6.11 -18.43 -0.61
CA PRO A 67 5.02 -17.68 -1.22
C PRO A 67 3.69 -18.07 -0.57
N GLN A 68 2.84 -17.09 -0.32
CA GLN A 68 1.47 -17.33 0.15
C GLN A 68 0.54 -17.44 -1.05
N ASP A 69 -0.11 -18.59 -1.26
CA ASP A 69 -1.19 -18.72 -2.25
C ASP A 69 -2.56 -18.25 -1.69
N PHE A 70 -3.61 -18.32 -2.51
CA PHE A 70 -4.97 -17.95 -2.08
C PHE A 70 -5.54 -18.90 -1.02
N GLU A 71 -5.28 -20.20 -1.11
CA GLU A 71 -5.81 -21.19 -0.17
C GLU A 71 -5.21 -21.05 1.23
N GLN A 72 -3.90 -20.86 1.30
CA GLN A 72 -3.16 -20.57 2.53
C GLN A 72 -3.65 -19.27 3.16
N PHE A 73 -3.89 -18.22 2.36
CA PHE A 73 -4.50 -16.99 2.85
C PHE A 73 -5.91 -17.22 3.38
N PHE A 74 -6.74 -17.95 2.64
CA PHE A 74 -8.14 -18.18 2.99
C PHE A 74 -8.29 -18.99 4.28
N SER A 75 -7.43 -20.00 4.45
CA SER A 75 -7.47 -20.95 5.56
C SER A 75 -6.71 -20.44 6.80
N ASP A 76 -6.03 -19.30 6.71
CA ASP A 76 -5.30 -18.73 7.84
C ASP A 76 -6.30 -18.24 8.90
N PRO A 77 -6.33 -18.83 10.12
CA PRO A 77 -7.26 -18.43 11.17
C PRO A 77 -6.98 -17.03 11.71
N TYR A 78 -5.79 -16.48 11.45
CA TYR A 78 -5.40 -15.13 11.85
C TYR A 78 -5.67 -14.09 10.76
N ARG A 79 -6.24 -14.49 9.61
CA ARG A 79 -6.67 -13.55 8.57
C ARG A 79 -7.72 -12.60 9.14
N LYS A 80 -7.51 -11.30 8.93
CA LYS A 80 -8.44 -10.27 9.38
C LYS A 80 -9.40 -9.88 8.27
N THR A 81 -10.68 -10.10 8.52
CA THR A 81 -11.77 -9.58 7.69
C THR A 81 -12.54 -8.53 8.48
N PRO A 82 -13.00 -7.43 7.84
CA PRO A 82 -13.89 -6.49 8.49
C PRO A 82 -15.14 -7.21 9.01
N SER A 83 -15.58 -6.84 10.20
CA SER A 83 -16.81 -7.36 10.81
C SER A 83 -17.75 -6.19 11.13
N PRO A 84 -19.05 -6.42 11.39
CA PRO A 84 -19.96 -5.35 11.78
C PRO A 84 -19.45 -4.50 12.95
N ASN A 85 -18.72 -5.12 13.88
CA ASN A 85 -18.13 -4.46 15.05
C ASN A 85 -16.76 -3.82 14.78
N LYS A 86 -16.03 -4.25 13.73
CA LYS A 86 -14.68 -3.77 13.39
C LYS A 86 -14.58 -3.50 11.90
N ARG A 87 -15.02 -2.31 11.48
CA ARG A 87 -15.17 -1.92 10.06
C ARG A 87 -14.37 -0.68 9.65
N SER A 88 -13.83 0.07 10.62
CA SER A 88 -13.18 1.36 10.37
C SER A 88 -11.65 1.24 10.41
N ILE A 89 -10.97 1.87 9.47
CA ILE A 89 -9.51 2.07 9.47
C ILE A 89 -9.25 3.47 10.01
N TYR A 90 -8.52 3.56 11.13
CA TYR A 90 -8.12 4.83 11.72
C TYR A 90 -6.70 5.16 11.28
N ILE A 91 -6.50 6.34 10.70
CA ILE A 91 -5.18 6.85 10.35
C ILE A 91 -4.86 7.99 11.31
N GLN A 92 -3.78 7.85 12.07
CA GLN A 92 -3.38 8.85 13.06
C GLN A 92 -1.93 9.27 12.83
N SER A 93 -1.68 10.57 12.71
CA SER A 93 -0.31 11.08 12.76
C SER A 93 0.21 10.97 14.20
N ILE A 94 1.27 10.18 14.40
CA ILE A 94 1.85 9.94 15.74
C ILE A 94 3.36 9.82 15.58
N GLY A 95 4.16 10.30 16.54
CA GLY A 95 5.62 10.08 16.50
C GLY A 95 6.20 8.92 17.32
N ASP A 96 5.74 8.59 18.53
CA ASP A 96 6.21 7.38 19.26
C ASP A 96 5.15 6.27 19.22
N ILE A 97 5.34 5.26 18.37
CA ILE A 97 4.17 4.80 17.58
C ILE A 97 3.65 3.40 17.90
N LEU A 98 4.42 2.30 17.77
CA LEU A 98 3.75 0.99 17.64
C LEU A 98 3.13 0.46 18.96
N LYS A 99 3.84 0.63 20.09
CA LYS A 99 3.32 0.25 21.43
C LYS A 99 2.17 1.16 21.87
N PHE A 100 2.24 2.45 21.51
CA PHE A 100 1.19 3.42 21.79
C PHE A 100 -0.09 3.10 21.01
N LEU A 101 0.03 2.86 19.70
CA LEU A 101 -1.07 2.47 18.82
C LEU A 101 -1.79 1.21 19.33
N LYS A 102 -1.05 0.20 19.77
CA LYS A 102 -1.64 -1.02 20.34
C LYS A 102 -2.46 -0.74 21.59
N LYS A 103 -1.97 0.14 22.48
CA LYS A 103 -2.65 0.52 23.73
C LYS A 103 -3.85 1.44 23.51
N LYS A 104 -3.83 2.24 22.44
CA LYS A 104 -4.86 3.25 22.13
C LYS A 104 -5.83 2.85 21.03
N LYS A 105 -5.69 1.64 20.47
CA LYS A 105 -6.59 1.11 19.44
C LYS A 105 -8.03 1.09 19.97
N PRO A 106 -8.96 1.84 19.35
CA PRO A 106 -10.38 1.78 19.68
C PRO A 106 -10.93 0.36 19.52
N GLU A 107 -11.92 -0.03 20.33
CA GLU A 107 -12.50 -1.37 20.28
C GLU A 107 -13.18 -1.68 18.94
N ASP A 108 -13.72 -0.65 18.29
CA ASP A 108 -14.39 -0.69 16.98
C ASP A 108 -13.41 -0.54 15.78
N ALA A 109 -12.13 -0.31 16.05
CA ALA A 109 -11.12 -0.20 15.01
C ALA A 109 -10.76 -1.57 14.42
N PHE A 110 -10.92 -1.69 13.10
CA PHE A 110 -10.32 -2.80 12.34
C PHE A 110 -8.80 -2.73 12.46
N CYS A 111 -8.24 -1.56 12.17
CA CYS A 111 -6.85 -1.24 12.42
C CYS A 111 -6.59 0.25 12.68
N VAL A 112 -5.41 0.51 13.26
CA VAL A 112 -4.87 1.87 13.41
C VAL A 112 -3.52 1.95 12.70
N VAL A 113 -3.36 2.92 11.81
CA VAL A 113 -2.08 3.18 11.15
C VAL A 113 -1.51 4.50 11.65
N GLY A 114 -0.35 4.44 12.29
CA GLY A 114 0.45 5.58 12.70
C GLY A 114 1.26 6.12 11.53
N ILE A 115 1.25 7.42 11.31
CA ILE A 115 2.05 8.07 10.28
C ILE A 115 3.00 9.06 10.93
N THR A 116 4.29 9.02 10.57
CA THR A 116 5.34 9.87 11.16
C THR A 116 6.30 10.44 10.13
N MET A 117 6.98 11.52 10.49
CA MET A 117 8.13 12.06 9.76
C MET A 117 9.46 11.63 10.39
N ILE A 118 9.42 10.77 11.42
CA ILE A 118 10.59 10.31 12.19
C ILE A 118 11.03 8.95 11.68
N ASP A 119 12.33 8.77 11.49
CA ASP A 119 12.89 7.52 11.00
C ASP A 119 12.66 6.36 11.98
N LEU A 120 12.43 5.15 11.46
CA LEU A 120 11.97 4.01 12.26
C LEU A 120 13.04 2.93 12.36
N TYR A 121 13.28 2.50 13.59
CA TYR A 121 14.21 1.43 13.92
C TYR A 121 13.49 0.40 14.77
N PRO A 122 13.11 -0.78 14.22
CA PRO A 122 12.29 -1.74 14.94
C PRO A 122 13.05 -2.45 16.07
N ARG A 123 14.40 -2.50 15.97
CA ARG A 123 15.33 -3.03 16.98
C ARG A 123 16.68 -2.31 16.85
N ASP A 124 17.44 -2.24 17.93
CA ASP A 124 18.78 -1.60 17.95
C ASP A 124 19.77 -2.24 16.97
N SER A 125 19.53 -3.50 16.57
CA SER A 125 20.35 -4.25 15.61
C SER A 125 19.86 -4.17 14.15
N TRP A 126 18.80 -3.41 13.86
CA TRP A 126 18.23 -3.26 12.52
C TRP A 126 18.59 -1.90 11.91
N ASN A 127 18.77 -1.84 10.59
CA ASN A 127 19.18 -0.62 9.90
C ASN A 127 18.12 0.48 9.92
N PHE A 128 16.91 0.19 9.47
CA PHE A 128 15.72 1.04 9.53
C PHE A 128 14.54 0.31 8.88
N VAL A 129 13.32 0.84 9.03
CA VAL A 129 12.15 0.43 8.25
C VAL A 129 11.40 1.66 7.75
N PHE A 130 10.80 1.56 6.56
CA PHE A 130 9.90 2.62 6.07
C PHE A 130 8.54 2.56 6.76
N GLY A 131 8.13 1.37 7.20
CA GLY A 131 6.91 1.12 7.93
C GLY A 131 6.98 -0.26 8.57
N GLN A 132 6.04 -0.55 9.45
CA GLN A 132 5.91 -1.87 10.07
C GLN A 132 4.46 -2.12 10.45
N ALA A 133 3.94 -3.30 10.15
CA ALA A 133 2.61 -3.73 10.60
C ALA A 133 2.69 -4.94 11.53
N SER A 134 1.79 -4.98 12.51
CA SER A 134 1.45 -6.19 13.25
C SER A 134 0.27 -6.88 12.59
N LEU A 135 0.54 -8.04 12.00
CA LEU A 135 -0.47 -8.91 11.37
C LEU A 135 -1.59 -9.27 12.36
N THR A 136 -1.24 -9.54 13.62
CA THR A 136 -2.18 -10.04 14.65
C THR A 136 -2.85 -8.93 15.45
N ASP A 137 -2.18 -7.80 15.65
CA ASP A 137 -2.74 -6.70 16.46
C ASP A 137 -3.52 -5.69 15.61
N GLY A 138 -3.27 -5.65 14.29
CA GLY A 138 -3.97 -4.73 13.38
C GLY A 138 -3.60 -3.31 13.72
N VAL A 139 -2.31 -3.08 13.87
CA VAL A 139 -1.69 -1.77 13.99
C VAL A 139 -0.56 -1.71 12.97
N GLY A 140 -0.42 -0.58 12.31
CA GLY A 140 0.67 -0.30 11.38
C GLY A 140 1.34 1.02 11.73
N ILE A 141 2.60 1.19 11.36
CA ILE A 141 3.34 2.45 11.39
C ILE A 141 3.95 2.69 10.03
N PHE A 142 4.02 3.95 9.64
CA PHE A 142 4.71 4.37 8.44
C PHE A 142 5.48 5.67 8.68
N SER A 143 6.69 5.77 8.13
CA SER A 143 7.55 6.94 8.22
C SER A 143 7.90 7.52 6.86
N PHE A 144 7.72 8.83 6.77
CA PHE A 144 8.12 9.63 5.64
C PHE A 144 9.60 10.05 5.66
N ALA A 145 10.31 9.85 6.78
CA ALA A 145 11.63 10.45 7.04
C ALA A 145 12.61 10.24 5.87
N ARG A 146 12.64 9.02 5.36
CA ARG A 146 13.61 8.56 4.35
C ARG A 146 13.22 8.83 2.90
N TYR A 147 12.02 9.37 2.66
CA TYR A 147 11.57 9.68 1.30
C TYR A 147 11.87 11.12 0.86
N GLY A 148 12.38 11.96 1.77
CA GLY A 148 12.90 13.28 1.41
C GLY A 148 14.08 13.15 0.46
N SER A 149 14.05 13.89 -0.65
CA SER A 149 15.12 13.95 -1.66
C SER A 149 16.51 14.21 -1.07
N ASP A 150 16.54 14.99 0.01
CA ASP A 150 17.77 15.41 0.70
C ASP A 150 18.19 14.49 1.86
N PHE A 151 17.42 13.44 2.20
CA PHE A 151 17.67 12.62 3.39
C PHE A 151 19.05 11.95 3.38
N TYR A 152 19.49 11.48 2.21
CA TYR A 152 20.81 10.87 2.02
C TYR A 152 21.90 11.89 1.64
N SER A 153 21.59 13.19 1.60
CA SER A 153 22.57 14.22 1.27
C SER A 153 23.44 14.56 2.49
N MET A 154 24.72 14.87 2.27
CA MET A 154 25.62 15.34 3.33
C MET A 154 25.14 16.64 4.01
N HIS A 155 24.20 17.36 3.39
CA HIS A 155 23.65 18.63 3.89
C HIS A 155 22.39 18.49 4.74
N TYR A 156 21.88 17.27 5.00
CA TYR A 156 20.66 17.05 5.77
C TYR A 156 20.68 17.74 7.15
N LYS A 157 21.78 17.62 7.91
CA LYS A 157 21.96 18.30 9.21
C LYS A 157 21.93 19.83 9.13
N GLY A 158 22.29 20.41 7.98
CA GLY A 158 22.40 21.86 7.78
C GLY A 158 21.09 22.57 7.42
N LYS A 159 20.03 21.81 7.10
CA LYS A 159 18.72 22.35 6.67
C LYS A 159 17.63 22.27 7.75
N VAL A 160 17.96 21.81 8.95
CA VAL A 160 17.06 21.84 10.11
C VAL A 160 16.73 23.30 10.44
N LYS A 161 15.52 23.77 10.10
CA LYS A 161 15.10 25.14 10.38
C LYS A 161 14.92 25.31 11.90
N LYS A 162 15.55 26.32 12.49
CA LYS A 162 15.17 26.81 13.83
C LYS A 162 13.73 27.34 13.76
N LEU A 163 12.89 26.92 14.70
CA LEU A 163 11.46 27.23 14.73
C LEU A 163 11.19 28.76 14.81
N LYS A 164 10.25 29.26 14.01
CA LYS A 164 9.42 30.43 14.37
C LYS A 164 8.20 29.88 15.11
N LYS A 165 8.00 30.24 16.38
CA LYS A 165 6.82 29.83 17.15
C LYS A 165 5.54 30.25 16.42
N THR A 166 4.81 29.29 15.88
CA THR A 166 3.38 29.41 15.55
C THR A 166 2.54 28.83 16.69
N SER A 167 1.28 29.24 16.76
CA SER A 167 0.40 29.13 17.93
C SER A 167 0.13 27.68 18.40
N SER A 168 -0.45 27.52 19.59
CA SER A 168 -0.64 26.23 20.30
C SER A 168 -1.56 25.20 19.61
N SER A 169 -2.08 25.49 18.43
CA SER A 169 -2.89 24.57 17.60
C SER A 169 -2.07 23.78 16.59
N ASP A 170 -0.78 24.07 16.46
CA ASP A 170 0.11 23.44 15.50
C ASP A 170 0.57 22.06 16.02
N TYR A 171 0.10 20.97 15.41
CA TYR A 171 0.43 19.56 15.75
C TYR A 171 1.89 19.17 15.45
N SER A 172 2.77 20.17 15.32
CA SER A 172 4.22 20.04 15.18
C SER A 172 4.84 19.61 16.52
N ILE A 173 4.55 18.39 16.95
CA ILE A 173 4.95 17.81 18.25
C ILE A 173 6.49 17.61 18.35
N PHE A 174 7.21 17.74 17.23
CA PHE A 174 8.65 17.47 17.16
C PHE A 174 9.47 18.71 16.82
N ASP A 175 10.23 19.19 17.82
CA ASP A 175 11.22 20.25 17.65
C ASP A 175 12.39 19.79 16.75
N ASN A 176 12.85 20.64 15.84
CA ASN A 176 14.04 20.43 15.01
C ASN A 176 13.97 19.27 13.97
N TYR A 177 12.83 19.05 13.33
CA TYR A 177 12.70 18.05 12.25
C TYR A 177 12.53 18.68 10.86
N TYR A 178 13.09 18.02 9.85
CA TYR A 178 12.94 18.40 8.44
C TYR A 178 11.67 17.82 7.84
N ILE A 179 10.79 18.67 7.33
CA ILE A 179 9.62 18.29 6.53
C ILE A 179 10.05 18.38 5.06
N PRO A 180 10.12 17.26 4.31
CA PRO A 180 10.43 17.27 2.89
C PRO A 180 9.31 17.95 2.10
N GLU A 181 9.67 18.50 0.94
CA GLU A 181 8.70 19.10 0.02
C GLU A 181 7.65 18.06 -0.43
N ILE A 182 6.38 18.50 -0.46
CA ILE A 182 5.26 17.68 -0.89
C ILE A 182 5.32 17.56 -2.43
N THR A 183 5.95 16.48 -2.90
CA THR A 183 6.06 16.15 -4.33
C THR A 183 5.15 14.98 -4.69
N SER A 184 4.83 14.81 -5.98
CA SER A 184 4.03 13.67 -6.43
C SER A 184 4.73 12.34 -6.24
N VAL A 185 6.06 12.33 -6.33
CA VAL A 185 6.89 11.16 -6.02
C VAL A 185 6.81 10.81 -4.53
N LEU A 186 6.85 11.81 -3.64
CA LEU A 186 6.63 11.58 -2.21
C LEU A 186 5.25 10.98 -1.99
N LEU A 187 4.18 11.57 -2.55
CA LEU A 187 2.81 11.04 -2.42
C LEU A 187 2.68 9.61 -2.97
N LEU A 188 3.29 9.31 -4.12
CA LEU A 188 3.29 7.96 -4.69
C LEU A 188 3.93 6.94 -3.74
N ARG A 189 5.15 7.21 -3.27
CA ARG A 189 5.88 6.36 -2.31
C ARG A 189 5.11 6.16 -1.01
N SER A 190 4.44 7.22 -0.57
CA SER A 190 3.57 7.25 0.60
C SER A 190 2.40 6.28 0.45
N CYS A 191 1.61 6.45 -0.61
CA CYS A 191 0.46 5.61 -0.91
C CYS A 191 0.89 4.15 -1.10
N LYS A 192 2.02 3.91 -1.76
CA LYS A 192 2.57 2.58 -1.98
C LYS A 192 2.84 1.86 -0.67
N THR A 193 3.63 2.49 0.19
CA THR A 193 4.06 1.83 1.43
C THR A 193 2.92 1.74 2.43
N LEU A 194 2.09 2.77 2.55
CA LEU A 194 0.89 2.72 3.39
C LEU A 194 -0.04 1.58 2.95
N THR A 195 -0.27 1.43 1.65
CA THR A 195 -1.14 0.36 1.13
C THR A 195 -0.50 -1.03 1.32
N HIS A 196 0.84 -1.12 1.25
CA HIS A 196 1.59 -2.34 1.56
C HIS A 196 1.36 -2.78 3.02
N GLU A 197 1.57 -1.87 3.98
CA GLU A 197 1.35 -2.16 5.41
C GLU A 197 -0.12 -2.48 5.71
N ILE A 198 -1.07 -1.80 5.05
CA ILE A 198 -2.49 -2.14 5.17
C ILE A 198 -2.77 -3.54 4.61
N GLY A 199 -2.11 -3.94 3.51
CA GLY A 199 -2.20 -5.30 2.99
C GLY A 199 -1.79 -6.36 4.02
N HIS A 200 -0.72 -6.12 4.76
CA HIS A 200 -0.30 -6.97 5.87
C HIS A 200 -1.39 -7.08 6.95
N ILE A 201 -2.07 -6.00 7.29
CA ILE A 201 -3.17 -6.02 8.27
C ILE A 201 -4.31 -6.95 7.83
N PHE A 202 -4.60 -7.05 6.52
CA PHE A 202 -5.57 -8.01 5.98
C PHE A 202 -5.06 -9.45 5.91
N GLY A 203 -3.80 -9.72 6.28
CA GLY A 203 -3.18 -11.05 6.28
C GLY A 203 -2.43 -11.39 4.99
N LEU A 204 -2.18 -10.41 4.11
CA LEU A 204 -1.35 -10.63 2.92
C LEU A 204 0.12 -10.68 3.34
N ARG A 205 0.82 -11.76 3.01
CA ARG A 205 2.29 -11.84 3.15
C ARG A 205 2.99 -11.21 1.95
N HIS A 206 4.32 -11.12 2.00
CA HIS A 206 5.09 -10.68 0.85
C HIS A 206 4.78 -11.53 -0.39
N CYS A 207 4.50 -10.85 -1.50
CA CYS A 207 4.17 -11.49 -2.75
C CYS A 207 5.44 -11.91 -3.50
N GLN A 208 5.49 -13.17 -3.94
CA GLN A 208 6.60 -13.72 -4.74
C GLN A 208 6.11 -14.34 -6.07
N TRP A 209 4.85 -14.10 -6.43
CA TRP A 209 4.23 -14.69 -7.61
C TRP A 209 4.44 -13.86 -8.88
N LEU A 210 4.17 -12.57 -8.80
CA LEU A 210 4.19 -11.62 -9.92
C LEU A 210 4.62 -10.25 -9.39
N ALA A 211 4.98 -9.34 -10.29
CA ALA A 211 5.21 -7.94 -9.94
C ALA A 211 3.97 -7.39 -9.21
N CYS A 212 4.17 -6.93 -7.97
CA CYS A 212 3.08 -6.64 -7.05
C CYS A 212 3.50 -5.63 -5.99
N LEU A 213 2.56 -4.78 -5.60
CA LEU A 213 2.68 -3.87 -4.46
C LEU A 213 3.12 -4.59 -3.16
N MET A 214 2.66 -5.83 -2.96
CA MET A 214 2.96 -6.61 -1.76
C MET A 214 4.35 -7.27 -1.78
N GLN A 215 5.22 -7.01 -2.76
CA GLN A 215 6.61 -7.49 -2.66
C GLN A 215 7.36 -6.75 -1.53
N GLY A 216 8.11 -7.46 -0.68
CA GLY A 216 8.94 -6.85 0.38
C GLY A 216 10.21 -6.20 -0.19
N SER A 217 10.77 -5.16 0.45
CA SER A 217 11.96 -4.35 0.01
C SER A 217 13.01 -4.19 1.08
N ASN A 218 14.27 -4.22 0.65
CA ASN A 218 15.40 -3.83 1.49
C ASN A 218 15.78 -2.36 1.36
N HIS A 219 15.54 -1.72 0.21
CA HIS A 219 15.99 -0.36 -0.04
C HIS A 219 15.06 0.44 -0.97
N LEU A 220 15.25 1.75 -1.02
CA LEU A 220 14.34 2.69 -1.69
C LEU A 220 14.24 2.43 -3.19
N GLU A 221 15.36 2.16 -3.86
CA GLU A 221 15.38 1.92 -5.30
C GLU A 221 14.63 0.63 -5.66
N GLU A 222 14.71 -0.40 -4.80
CA GLU A 222 13.94 -1.63 -4.95
C GLU A 222 12.44 -1.38 -4.73
N ALA A 223 12.11 -0.59 -3.71
CA ALA A 223 10.75 -0.18 -3.44
C ALA A 223 10.17 0.64 -4.60
N ASP A 224 10.93 1.57 -5.20
CA ASP A 224 10.49 2.43 -6.30
C ASP A 224 10.19 1.64 -7.58
N ARG A 225 11.03 0.66 -7.95
CA ARG A 225 10.85 -0.17 -9.15
C ARG A 225 9.57 -1.01 -9.16
N ARG A 226 8.94 -1.23 -8.01
CA ARG A 226 7.72 -2.05 -7.91
C ARG A 226 6.49 -1.35 -8.49
N PRO A 227 5.47 -2.10 -8.90
CA PRO A 227 4.20 -1.49 -9.23
C PRO A 227 3.44 -0.95 -8.00
N LEU A 228 2.50 -0.03 -8.23
CA LEU A 228 1.49 0.35 -7.23
C LEU A 228 0.29 -0.63 -7.21
N ASN A 229 0.17 -1.49 -8.22
CA ASN A 229 -0.92 -2.46 -8.34
C ASN A 229 -0.68 -3.77 -7.58
N LEU A 230 -1.78 -4.39 -7.15
CA LEU A 230 -1.79 -5.76 -6.66
C LEU A 230 -1.82 -6.71 -7.87
N CYS A 231 -1.03 -7.79 -7.84
CA CYS A 231 -1.17 -8.87 -8.80
C CYS A 231 -2.51 -9.62 -8.57
N PRO A 232 -2.99 -10.45 -9.52
CA PRO A 232 -4.30 -11.10 -9.42
C PRO A 232 -4.46 -11.95 -8.16
N ILE A 233 -3.39 -12.60 -7.70
CA ILE A 233 -3.41 -13.41 -6.48
C ILE A 233 -3.64 -12.53 -5.25
N CYS A 234 -2.92 -11.42 -5.11
CA CYS A 234 -3.11 -10.50 -3.98
C CYS A 234 -4.41 -9.71 -4.08
N LEU A 235 -4.85 -9.37 -5.30
CA LEU A 235 -6.13 -8.72 -5.55
C LEU A 235 -7.29 -9.64 -5.11
N ARG A 236 -7.26 -10.92 -5.49
CA ARG A 236 -8.26 -11.92 -5.08
C ARG A 236 -8.29 -12.09 -3.56
N LYS A 237 -7.13 -12.14 -2.90
CA LYS A 237 -7.04 -12.20 -1.43
C LYS A 237 -7.75 -11.00 -0.78
N LEU A 238 -7.43 -9.79 -1.23
CA LEU A 238 -8.03 -8.57 -0.70
C LEU A 238 -9.53 -8.49 -1.00
N GLN A 239 -9.94 -8.87 -2.22
CA GLN A 239 -11.35 -8.93 -2.62
C GLN A 239 -12.12 -9.93 -1.74
N CYS A 240 -11.55 -11.11 -1.47
CA CYS A 240 -12.16 -12.10 -0.58
C CYS A 240 -12.30 -11.59 0.86
N ALA A 241 -11.35 -10.77 1.34
CA ALA A 241 -11.41 -10.23 2.69
C ALA A 241 -12.43 -9.09 2.85
N ILE A 242 -12.62 -8.26 1.81
CA ILE A 242 -13.41 -7.02 1.89
C ILE A 242 -14.75 -7.10 1.15
N GLY A 243 -14.83 -7.85 0.05
CA GLY A 243 -16.03 -7.98 -0.78
C GLY A 243 -16.31 -6.79 -1.70
N PHE A 244 -15.27 -6.11 -2.22
CA PHE A 244 -15.45 -4.99 -3.16
C PHE A 244 -15.61 -5.45 -4.61
N SER A 245 -16.25 -4.61 -5.43
CA SER A 245 -16.25 -4.74 -6.90
C SER A 245 -14.96 -4.18 -7.49
N THR A 246 -14.23 -4.98 -8.27
CA THR A 246 -12.96 -4.57 -8.88
C THR A 246 -13.15 -3.42 -9.87
N VAL A 247 -14.25 -3.45 -10.63
CA VAL A 247 -14.61 -2.40 -11.60
C VAL A 247 -14.83 -1.07 -10.89
N GLU A 248 -15.64 -1.06 -9.84
CA GLU A 248 -15.98 0.17 -9.12
C GLU A 248 -14.76 0.72 -8.37
N ARG A 249 -13.92 -0.16 -7.82
CA ARG A 249 -12.62 0.23 -7.22
C ARG A 249 -11.74 0.95 -8.24
N TYR A 250 -11.55 0.39 -9.43
CA TYR A 250 -10.70 0.99 -10.45
C TYR A 250 -11.27 2.29 -11.02
N LYS A 251 -12.59 2.40 -11.22
CA LYS A 251 -13.24 3.68 -11.57
C LYS A 251 -13.02 4.74 -10.49
N ALA A 252 -13.14 4.37 -9.22
CA ALA A 252 -12.90 5.30 -8.11
C ALA A 252 -11.45 5.78 -8.05
N LEU A 253 -10.47 4.91 -8.34
CA LEU A 253 -9.07 5.30 -8.40
C LEU A 253 -8.78 6.26 -9.56
N VAL A 254 -9.33 6.02 -10.75
CA VAL A 254 -9.19 6.94 -11.88
C VAL A 254 -9.79 8.31 -11.55
N ARG A 255 -11.02 8.33 -11.00
CA ARG A 255 -11.65 9.57 -10.54
C ARG A 255 -10.80 10.30 -9.51
N TRP A 256 -10.27 9.60 -8.51
CA TRP A 256 -9.37 10.22 -7.54
C TRP A 256 -8.13 10.83 -8.19
N ILE A 257 -7.52 10.20 -9.20
CA ILE A 257 -6.36 10.77 -9.90
C ILE A 257 -6.77 12.02 -10.71
N ASP A 258 -7.95 12.00 -11.31
CA ASP A 258 -8.45 13.05 -12.21
C ASP A 258 -9.10 14.23 -11.50
N ASP A 259 -9.55 14.02 -10.26
CA ASP A 259 -10.07 15.06 -9.40
C ASP A 259 -8.93 16.03 -9.03
N GLU A 260 -8.69 17.02 -9.89
CA GLU A 260 -8.18 18.32 -9.48
C GLU A 260 -9.22 18.90 -8.53
N SER A 261 -8.87 19.04 -7.25
CA SER A 261 -9.64 19.67 -6.16
C SER A 261 -10.84 20.50 -6.66
N SER A 262 -11.96 19.82 -6.92
CA SER A 262 -13.22 20.46 -7.28
C SER A 262 -14.07 20.43 -6.04
N ASP A 263 -14.11 21.58 -5.36
CA ASP A 263 -15.07 21.87 -4.33
C ASP A 263 -16.47 21.51 -4.85
N THR A 264 -17.08 20.47 -4.31
CA THR A 264 -18.51 20.25 -4.44
C THR A 264 -19.19 21.07 -3.34
N PRO A 265 -19.98 22.11 -3.67
CA PRO A 265 -20.67 22.91 -2.67
C PRO A 265 -21.87 22.11 -2.17
N GLY A 266 -21.69 21.33 -1.12
CA GLY A 266 -22.71 20.38 -0.68
C GLY A 266 -22.58 19.85 0.74
N ALA A 267 -22.08 20.64 1.68
CA ALA A 267 -22.42 20.59 3.10
C ALA A 267 -21.60 21.67 3.82
N THR A 268 -22.27 22.63 4.46
CA THR A 268 -21.64 23.56 5.38
C THR A 268 -21.13 22.81 6.61
N PRO A 269 -19.89 23.10 7.05
CA PRO A 269 -19.67 23.32 8.46
C PRO A 269 -19.11 24.74 8.66
N GLU A 270 -19.81 25.51 9.48
CA GLU A 270 -19.31 26.75 10.04
C GLU A 270 -18.08 26.44 10.90
N HIS A 271 -16.88 26.70 10.39
CA HIS A 271 -15.76 27.21 11.20
C HIS A 271 -14.72 27.87 10.28
N SER A 272 -14.62 29.18 10.43
CA SER A 272 -13.59 30.13 9.98
C SER A 272 -12.42 29.58 9.16
N ARG A 273 -12.44 29.95 7.88
CA ARG A 273 -11.34 29.88 6.90
C ARG A 273 -10.06 30.52 7.42
N GLU A 274 -8.98 29.74 7.47
CA GLU A 274 -7.65 30.24 7.11
C GLU A 274 -7.38 29.81 5.67
N ASP A 275 -7.10 30.80 4.83
CA ASP A 275 -6.86 30.73 3.40
C ASP A 275 -5.51 30.02 3.12
N ASN A 276 -5.51 28.69 3.15
CA ASN A 276 -4.44 27.90 2.55
C ASN A 276 -4.83 27.64 1.09
N GLY A 277 -4.22 28.42 0.19
CA GLY A 277 -4.46 28.37 -1.25
C GLY A 277 -4.49 26.93 -1.80
N ASN A 278 -5.37 26.72 -2.77
CA ASN A 278 -5.60 25.48 -3.49
C ASN A 278 -4.28 24.98 -4.12
N LEU A 279 -3.48 24.24 -3.35
CA LEU A 279 -2.28 23.57 -3.84
C LEU A 279 -2.77 22.42 -4.75
N PRO A 280 -2.39 22.41 -6.04
CA PRO A 280 -2.79 21.35 -6.93
C PRO A 280 -2.32 20.02 -6.38
N LYS A 281 -3.19 19.02 -6.43
CA LYS A 281 -2.88 17.68 -5.94
C LYS A 281 -1.72 17.10 -6.77
N PRO A 282 -0.56 16.78 -6.16
CA PRO A 282 0.61 16.40 -6.92
C PRO A 282 0.49 14.93 -7.35
N VAL A 283 -0.10 14.69 -8.53
CA VAL A 283 -0.40 13.35 -9.05
C VAL A 283 0.42 12.96 -10.28
N GLU A 284 1.41 13.76 -10.69
CA GLU A 284 2.16 13.52 -11.93
C GLU A 284 2.84 12.14 -11.95
N ALA A 285 3.36 11.71 -10.79
CA ALA A 285 3.97 10.39 -10.62
C ALA A 285 2.99 9.21 -10.72
N PHE A 286 1.67 9.45 -10.73
CA PHE A 286 0.63 8.41 -10.86
C PHE A 286 0.22 8.15 -12.32
N LYS A 287 0.75 8.90 -13.30
CA LYS A 287 0.34 8.83 -14.71
C LYS A 287 0.41 7.41 -15.28
N GLU A 288 1.55 6.74 -15.16
CA GLU A 288 1.73 5.37 -15.68
C GLU A 288 0.78 4.38 -15.02
N TRP A 289 0.54 4.56 -13.71
CA TRP A 289 -0.41 3.72 -12.98
C TRP A 289 -1.86 3.98 -13.39
N LYS A 290 -2.24 5.22 -13.68
CA LYS A 290 -3.55 5.57 -14.24
C LYS A 290 -3.77 4.87 -15.58
N GLU A 291 -2.80 4.94 -16.48
CA GLU A 291 -2.84 4.27 -17.79
C GLU A 291 -2.98 2.75 -17.63
N TRP A 292 -2.27 2.16 -16.67
CA TRP A 292 -2.42 0.75 -16.30
C TRP A 292 -3.85 0.41 -15.82
N ILE A 293 -4.44 1.24 -14.94
CA ILE A 293 -5.82 1.03 -14.46
C ILE A 293 -6.83 1.09 -15.62
N ILE A 294 -6.65 2.01 -16.56
CA ILE A 294 -7.52 2.12 -17.74
C ILE A 294 -7.46 0.85 -18.59
N LYS A 295 -6.27 0.27 -18.79
CA LYS A 295 -6.13 -1.03 -19.47
C LYS A 295 -6.86 -2.15 -18.73
N CYS A 296 -6.77 -2.19 -17.39
CA CYS A 296 -7.53 -3.15 -16.59
C CYS A 296 -9.05 -2.97 -16.73
N LEU A 297 -9.54 -1.73 -16.73
CA LEU A 297 -10.97 -1.44 -16.95
C LEU A 297 -11.45 -1.90 -18.32
N ALA A 298 -10.63 -1.75 -19.36
CA ALA A 298 -10.94 -2.26 -20.69
C ALA A 298 -11.07 -3.80 -20.70
N VAL A 299 -10.26 -4.53 -19.94
CA VAL A 299 -10.39 -6.00 -19.81
C VAL A 299 -11.65 -6.39 -19.02
N LEU A 300 -11.96 -5.66 -17.95
CA LEU A 300 -13.14 -5.90 -17.12
C LEU A 300 -14.47 -5.67 -17.87
N GLN A 301 -14.48 -4.77 -18.86
CA GLN A 301 -15.69 -4.33 -19.58
C GLN A 301 -15.92 -5.02 -20.93
N LYS A 302 -14.92 -5.73 -21.47
CA LYS A 302 -15.11 -6.65 -22.61
C LYS A 302 -16.07 -7.75 -22.26
#